data_AF-A0A7Z1MX01-F1
#
_entry.id   AF-A0A7Z1MX01-F1
#
_cell.length_a   1.000
_cell.length_b   1.000
_cell.length_c   1.000
_cell.angle_alpha   90.00
_cell.angle_beta   90.00
_cell.angle_gamma   90.00
#
_symmetry.space_group_name_H-M   'P 1'
#
loop_
_entity.id
_entity.type
_entity.pdbx_description
1 polymer ?
#
loop_
_entity_poly.entity_id
_entity_poly.type
_entity_poly.pdbx_seq_one_letter_code
_entity_poly.pdbx_strand_id
1 'polypeptide(L)' 'RDRIEAAGATLRFLPPYSPDFNPIEKAFSRLKALPRKIGERTVSGLWSLIGKLVDIFQPAECANYFSSCGYDPD' A
#
# COMPACT_ATOMS: atom_id res chain seq x y z
N ARG A 1 -9.49 0.95 19.40
CA ARG A 1 -10.55 1.81 18.85
C ARG A 1 -10.38 3.23 19.36
N ASP A 2 -10.33 3.43 20.68
CA ASP A 2 -10.24 4.73 21.34
C ASP A 2 -9.09 5.61 20.82
N ARG A 3 -7.88 5.05 20.64
CA ARG A 3 -6.73 5.79 20.09
C ARG A 3 -6.88 6.19 18.61
N ILE A 4 -7.63 5.42 17.82
CA ILE A 4 -7.85 5.68 16.38
C ILE A 4 -8.87 6.81 16.25
N GLU A 5 -9.96 6.71 17.00
CA GLU A 5 -11.05 7.70 17.00
C GLU A 5 -10.59 9.03 17.62
N ALA A 6 -9.75 9.01 18.66
CA ALA A 6 -9.14 10.21 19.24
C ALA A 6 -8.24 10.97 18.24
N ALA A 7 -7.72 10.31 17.21
CA ALA A 7 -6.94 10.94 16.13
C ALA A 7 -7.82 11.44 14.97
N GLY A 8 -9.15 11.34 15.07
CA GLY A 8 -10.09 11.70 14.00
C GLY A 8 -10.19 10.66 12.87
N ALA A 9 -9.60 9.48 13.04
CA ALA A 9 -9.65 8.39 12.07
C ALA A 9 -10.85 7.46 12.32
N THR A 10 -11.34 6.83 11.27
CA THR A 10 -12.43 5.84 11.34
C THR A 10 -11.91 4.43 11.12
N LEU A 11 -12.39 3.47 11.90
CA LEU A 11 -12.09 2.06 11.69
C LEU A 11 -13.05 1.45 10.68
N ARG A 12 -12.54 0.98 9.55
CA ARG A 12 -13.31 0.24 8.54
C ARG A 12 -13.20 -1.26 8.76
N PHE A 13 -14.31 -1.97 8.63
CA PHE A 13 -14.33 -3.43 8.70
C PHE A 13 -13.70 -4.02 7.44
N LEU A 14 -12.82 -5.00 7.62
CA LEU A 14 -12.25 -5.82 6.55
C LEU A 14 -12.54 -7.29 6.90
N PRO A 15 -13.29 -8.03 6.08
CA PRO A 15 -13.54 -9.44 6.36
C PRO A 15 -12.23 -10.24 6.36
N PRO A 16 -12.11 -11.30 7.19
CA PRO A 16 -10.94 -12.16 7.20
C PRO A 16 -10.63 -12.72 5.80
N TYR A 17 -9.34 -12.84 5.48
CA TYR A 17 -8.84 -13.41 4.21
C TYR A 17 -9.42 -12.78 2.94
N SER A 18 -9.79 -11.49 2.99
CA SER A 18 -10.33 -10.76 1.84
C SER A 18 -9.31 -9.75 1.29
N PRO A 19 -8.21 -10.20 0.65
CA PRO A 19 -7.19 -9.31 0.09
C PRO A 19 -7.76 -8.41 -1.03
N ASP A 20 -8.84 -8.85 -1.69
CA ASP A 20 -9.51 -8.09 -2.75
C ASP A 20 -10.13 -6.78 -2.23
N PHE A 21 -10.44 -6.69 -0.93
CA PHE A 21 -10.92 -5.49 -0.27
C PHE A 21 -9.82 -4.69 0.44
N ASN A 22 -8.54 -5.04 0.25
CA ASN A 22 -7.44 -4.35 0.92
C ASN A 22 -6.54 -3.62 -0.10
N PRO A 23 -6.68 -2.28 -0.27
CA PRO A 23 -5.95 -1.52 -1.30
C PRO A 23 -4.43 -1.65 -1.22
N ILE A 24 -3.89 -1.86 -0.01
CA ILE A 24 -2.45 -2.00 0.21
C ILE A 24 -1.88 -3.24 -0.50
N GLU A 25 -2.67 -4.30 -0.70
CA GLU A 25 -2.22 -5.52 -1.39
C GLU A 25 -1.87 -5.25 -2.86
N LYS A 26 -2.62 -4.35 -3.51
CA LYS A 26 -2.36 -3.91 -4.90
C LYS A 26 -1.05 -3.12 -4.97
N ALA A 27 -0.87 -2.15 -4.07
CA ALA A 27 0.35 -1.37 -3.98
C ALA A 27 1.58 -2.24 -3.70
N PHE A 28 1.48 -3.19 -2.76
CA PHE A 28 2.58 -4.10 -2.41
C PHE A 28 2.89 -5.08 -3.53
N SER A 29 1.90 -5.53 -4.30
CA SER A 29 2.12 -6.38 -5.46
C SER A 29 2.99 -5.69 -6.51
N ARG A 30 2.71 -4.41 -6.80
CA ARG A 30 3.55 -3.56 -7.68
C ARG A 30 4.93 -3.30 -7.07
N LEU A 31 4.98 -2.90 -5.80
CA LEU A 31 6.25 -2.62 -5.11
C LEU A 31 7.18 -3.83 -5.14
N LYS A 32 6.70 -5.02 -4.80
CA LYS A 32 7.51 -6.25 -4.76
C LYS A 32 8.03 -6.68 -6.13
N ALA A 33 7.39 -6.29 -7.23
CA ALA A 33 7.87 -6.65 -8.58
C ALA A 33 9.22 -6.00 -8.91
N LEU A 34 9.48 -4.81 -8.38
CA LEU A 34 10.64 -3.99 -8.77
C LEU A 34 11.96 -4.42 -8.09
N PRO A 35 12.04 -4.64 -6.76
CA PRO A 35 13.23 -5.16 -6.11
C PRO A 35 13.61 -6.56 -6.61
N ARG A 36 12.62 -7.40 -6.94
CA ARG A 36 12.87 -8.73 -7.51
C ARG A 36 13.58 -8.66 -8.86
N LYS A 37 13.31 -7.61 -9.65
CA LYS A 37 14.00 -7.35 -10.92
C LYS A 37 15.42 -6.82 -10.72
N ILE A 38 15.64 -6.00 -9.70
CA ILE A 38 16.92 -5.33 -9.44
C ILE A 38 17.93 -6.27 -8.74
N GLY A 39 17.45 -7.17 -7.88
CA GLY A 39 18.28 -8.23 -7.30
C GLY A 39 19.22 -7.78 -6.16
N GLU A 40 18.97 -6.63 -5.53
CA GLU A 40 19.72 -6.13 -4.36
C GLU A 40 19.68 -7.14 -3.20
N ARG A 41 20.84 -7.39 -2.55
CA ARG A 41 21.02 -8.45 -1.54
C ARG A 41 21.45 -7.93 -0.17
N THR A 42 21.65 -6.63 -0.03
CA THR A 42 21.97 -5.99 1.24
C THR A 42 20.73 -5.35 1.85
N VAL A 43 20.63 -5.39 3.18
CA VAL A 43 19.51 -4.76 3.89
C VAL A 43 19.50 -3.24 3.66
N SER A 44 20.67 -2.58 3.76
CA SER A 44 20.82 -1.15 3.55
C SER A 44 20.51 -0.73 2.10
N GLY A 45 20.98 -1.51 1.13
CA GLY A 45 20.67 -1.30 -0.29
C GLY A 45 19.18 -1.46 -0.55
N LEU A 46 18.54 -2.49 0.02
CA LEU A 46 17.10 -2.71 -0.13
C LEU A 46 16.28 -1.57 0.47
N TRP A 47 16.64 -1.07 1.65
CA TRP A 47 15.99 0.10 2.25
C TRP A 47 16.11 1.34 1.37
N SER A 48 17.31 1.62 0.87
CA SER A 48 17.56 2.76 -0.02
C SER A 48 16.78 2.63 -1.34
N LEU A 49 16.68 1.42 -1.87
CA LEU A 49 15.92 1.13 -3.07
C LEU A 49 14.42 1.31 -2.84
N ILE A 50 13.87 0.74 -1.76
CA ILE A 50 12.45 0.89 -1.42
C ILE A 50 12.10 2.37 -1.27
N GLY A 51 12.93 3.17 -0.60
CA GLY A 51 12.71 4.61 -0.46
C GLY A 51 12.51 5.32 -1.81
N LYS A 52 13.38 5.04 -2.79
CA LYS A 52 13.25 5.58 -4.16
C LYS A 52 12.03 5.04 -4.91
N LEU A 53 11.64 3.79 -4.64
CA LEU A 53 10.51 3.15 -5.29
C LEU A 53 9.17 3.66 -4.76
N VAL A 54 9.09 4.19 -3.55
CA VAL A 54 7.84 4.76 -3.03
C VAL A 54 7.40 5.98 -3.85
N ASP A 55 8.35 6.75 -4.39
CA ASP A 55 8.06 7.94 -5.21
C ASP A 55 7.37 7.62 -6.55
N ILE A 56 7.34 6.35 -6.97
CA ILE A 56 6.67 5.94 -8.22
C ILE A 56 5.15 5.92 -8.08
N PHE A 57 4.62 5.84 -6.86
CA PHE A 57 3.18 5.73 -6.61
C PHE A 57 2.53 7.09 -6.75
N GLN A 58 1.90 7.31 -7.90
CA GLN A 58 1.22 8.57 -8.20
C GLN A 58 -0.16 8.62 -7.53
N PRO A 59 -0.64 9.81 -7.10
CA PRO A 59 -1.93 9.95 -6.44
C PRO A 59 -3.09 9.31 -7.21
N ALA A 60 -3.13 9.48 -8.54
CA ALA A 60 -4.16 8.89 -9.40
C ALA A 60 -4.13 7.35 -9.39
N GLU A 61 -2.94 6.76 -9.32
CA GLU A 61 -2.80 5.30 -9.22
C GLU A 61 -3.27 4.81 -7.85
N CYS A 62 -2.91 5.51 -6.78
CA CYS A 62 -3.37 5.18 -5.43
C CYS A 62 -4.90 5.24 -5.35
N ALA A 63 -5.53 6.29 -5.88
CA ALA A 63 -6.99 6.41 -5.94
C ALA A 63 -7.63 5.21 -6.63
N ASN A 64 -7.08 4.75 -7.77
CA ASN A 64 -7.56 3.57 -8.47
C ASN A 64 -7.47 2.29 -7.62
N TYR A 65 -6.46 2.14 -6.76
CA TYR A 65 -6.38 1.00 -5.85
C TYR A 65 -7.56 1.00 -4.87
N PHE A 66 -7.88 2.15 -4.28
CA PHE A 66 -9.03 2.31 -3.39
C PHE A 66 -10.35 2.02 -4.12
N SER A 67 -10.58 2.65 -5.28
CA SER A 67 -11.80 2.44 -6.07
C SER A 67 -12.00 0.98 -6.47
N SER A 68 -10.93 0.28 -6.87
CA SER A 68 -11.01 -1.14 -7.24
C SER A 68 -11.26 -2.09 -6.07
N CYS A 69 -11.15 -1.62 -4.83
CA CYS A 69 -11.50 -2.34 -3.61
C CYS A 69 -12.87 -1.91 -3.03
N GLY A 70 -13.61 -1.03 -3.73
CA GLY A 70 -14.92 -0.55 -3.30
C GLY A 70 -14.89 0.65 -2.34
N TYR A 71 -13.76 1.36 -2.25
CA TYR A 71 -13.66 2.59 -1.48
C TYR A 71 -13.76 3.81 -2.39
N ASP A 72 -14.52 4.80 -1.95
CA ASP A 72 -14.53 6.12 -2.59
C ASP A 72 -13.27 6.89 -2.13
N PRO A 73 -12.37 7.32 -3.03
CA PRO A 73 -11.18 8.08 -2.66
C PRO A 73 -11.45 9.55 -2.29
N ASP A 74 -12.73 9.99 -2.31
CA ASP A 74 -13.18 11.35 -1.97
C ASP A 74 -13.50 11.57 -0.48
#